data_AF-A0A7Y3IX70-F1
#
_entry.id   AF-A0A7Y3IX70-F1
#
_cell.length_a   1.000
_cell.length_b   1.000
_cell.length_c   1.000
_cell.angle_alpha   90.00
_cell.angle_beta   90.00
_cell.angle_gamma   90.00
#
_symmetry.space_group_name_H-M   'P 1'
#
loop_
_entity.id
_entity.type
_entity.pdbx_description
1 polymer ?
#
loop_
_entity_poly.entity_id
_entity_poly.type
_entity_poly.pdbx_seq_one_letter_code
_entity_poly.pdbx_strand_id
1 'polypeptide(L)'
;MTLLALVLDSLAMLALVKYEQIALFWELHLLATALATLSVSLPGHRWQDRLLHIGIFLIIPFLGLLAFTAGPWVIHVLPARRIIPVFESVPPLLVQMPRKPRDPQIRHGQTGRLILSSRVPDHVRMKALLSLQDMPTRHTSGLLRDSLGDTLDDLRLLAYGMLEQREKALASQLQIQLERYQETIEQHDEVRHASVARNLEEIYWKMIYQNGPRRYA
;
A
#
# COMPACT_ATOMS: atom_id res chain seq x y z
N MET A 1 21.82 -20.91 43.77
CA MET A 1 20.67 -20.20 44.37
C MET A 1 20.01 -19.28 43.34
N THR A 2 20.76 -18.39 42.68
CA THR A 2 20.27 -17.55 41.58
C THR A 2 19.65 -18.33 40.40
N LEU A 3 20.28 -19.42 39.96
CA LEU A 3 19.73 -20.28 38.90
C LEU A 3 18.38 -20.91 39.26
N LEU A 4 18.17 -21.24 40.54
CA LEU A 4 16.92 -21.84 41.01
C LEU A 4 15.80 -20.80 41.08
N ALA A 5 16.12 -19.57 41.49
CA ALA A 5 15.19 -18.44 41.42
C ALA A 5 14.76 -18.12 39.98
N LEU A 6 15.69 -18.19 39.02
CA LEU A 6 15.42 -17.91 37.60
C LEU A 6 14.51 -18.98 36.96
N VAL A 7 14.71 -20.25 37.34
CA VAL A 7 13.83 -21.35 36.91
C VAL A 7 12.42 -21.16 37.49
N LEU A 8 12.29 -20.77 38.76
CA LEU A 8 11.00 -20.51 39.37
C LEU A 8 10.25 -19.33 38.71
N ASP A 9 10.96 -18.25 38.37
CA ASP A 9 10.38 -17.10 37.66
C ASP A 9 9.91 -17.48 36.25
N SER A 10 10.66 -18.32 35.54
CA SER A 10 10.23 -18.83 34.24
C SER A 10 8.97 -19.72 34.32
N LEU A 11 8.83 -20.47 35.41
CA LEU A 11 7.66 -21.33 35.67
C LEU A 11 6.43 -20.51 36.09
N ALA A 12 6.65 -19.43 36.85
CA ALA A 12 5.63 -18.45 37.18
C ALA A 12 5.07 -17.78 35.90
N MET A 13 5.95 -17.33 35.00
CA MET A 13 5.54 -16.75 33.71
C MET A 13 4.73 -17.71 32.84
N LEU A 14 5.02 -19.01 32.90
CA LEU A 14 4.28 -20.04 32.17
C LEU A 14 2.88 -20.29 32.77
N ALA A 15 2.72 -20.15 34.09
CA ALA A 15 1.41 -20.20 34.74
C ALA A 15 0.51 -19.01 34.36
N LEU A 16 1.10 -17.84 34.04
CA LEU A 16 0.37 -16.64 33.61
C LEU A 16 -0.35 -16.81 32.26
N VAL A 17 0.04 -17.80 31.46
CA VAL A 17 -0.56 -18.11 30.15
C VAL A 17 -2.00 -18.63 30.30
N LYS A 18 -2.37 -19.15 31.48
CA LYS A 18 -3.74 -19.60 31.79
C LYS A 18 -4.34 -18.73 32.88
N TYR A 19 -5.38 -17.98 32.53
CA TYR A 19 -6.06 -17.00 33.40
C TYR A 19 -6.54 -17.57 34.75
N GLU A 20 -6.71 -18.89 34.87
CA GLU A 20 -7.16 -19.56 36.09
C GLU A 20 -6.06 -19.79 37.15
N GLN A 21 -4.79 -19.50 36.85
CA GLN A 21 -3.65 -19.86 37.71
C GLN A 21 -2.91 -18.65 38.32
N ILE A 22 -3.58 -17.50 38.43
CA ILE A 22 -3.00 -16.27 38.98
C ILE A 22 -2.50 -16.46 40.43
N ALA A 23 -3.19 -17.27 41.24
CA ALA A 23 -2.75 -17.57 42.61
C ALA A 23 -1.40 -18.32 42.65
N LEU A 24 -1.23 -19.33 41.79
CA LEU A 24 0.01 -20.09 41.67
C LEU A 24 1.18 -19.23 41.19
N PHE A 25 0.92 -18.24 40.31
CA PHE A 25 1.92 -17.25 39.91
C PHE A 25 2.45 -16.46 41.11
N TRP A 26 1.57 -15.93 41.97
CA TRP A 26 1.98 -15.15 43.14
C TRP A 26 2.76 -16.02 44.15
N GLU A 27 2.34 -17.26 44.37
CA GLU A 27 3.06 -18.19 45.26
C GLU A 27 4.48 -18.48 44.76
N LEU A 28 4.63 -18.81 43.47
CA LEU A 28 5.93 -19.08 42.88
C LEU A 28 6.83 -17.84 42.86
N HIS A 29 6.27 -16.66 42.59
CA HIS A 29 7.02 -15.43 42.53
C HIS A 29 7.48 -14.95 43.94
N LEU A 30 6.66 -15.15 44.98
CA LEU A 30 7.09 -14.95 46.37
C LEU A 30 8.23 -15.89 46.76
N LEU A 31 8.19 -17.14 46.29
CA LEU A 31 9.22 -18.13 46.57
C LEU A 31 10.53 -17.80 45.81
N ALA A 32 10.43 -17.32 44.56
CA ALA A 32 11.57 -16.85 43.78
C ALA A 32 12.26 -15.64 44.43
N THR A 33 11.48 -14.66 44.89
CA THR A 33 12.01 -13.45 45.57
C THR A 33 12.62 -13.79 46.93
N ALA A 34 12.04 -14.73 47.69
CA ALA A 34 12.64 -15.24 48.93
C ALA A 34 14.00 -15.93 48.69
N LEU A 35 14.13 -16.72 47.61
CA LEU A 35 15.40 -17.35 47.23
C LEU A 35 16.44 -16.34 46.73
N ALA A 36 16.02 -15.34 45.96
CA ALA A 36 16.90 -14.27 45.47
C ALA A 36 17.45 -13.39 46.61
N THR A 37 16.59 -13.03 47.58
CA THR A 37 16.99 -12.28 48.78
C THR A 37 17.95 -13.09 49.66
N LEU A 38 17.71 -14.40 49.83
CA LEU A 38 18.60 -15.30 50.57
C LEU A 38 19.98 -15.46 49.91
N SER A 39 20.04 -15.49 48.57
CA SER A 39 21.29 -15.62 47.81
C SER A 39 22.26 -14.45 48.03
N VAL A 40 21.74 -13.26 48.34
CA VAL A 40 22.52 -12.03 48.48
C VAL A 40 22.79 -11.68 49.95
N SER A 41 22.10 -12.36 50.88
CA SER A 41 22.33 -12.32 52.34
C SER A 41 23.62 -13.02 52.79
N LEU A 42 24.31 -13.73 51.89
CA LEU A 42 25.62 -14.33 52.17
C LEU A 42 26.71 -13.25 52.41
N PRO A 43 27.68 -13.51 53.31
CA PRO A 43 28.75 -12.57 53.61
C PRO A 43 29.63 -12.33 52.36
N GLY A 44 29.88 -11.05 52.04
CA GLY A 44 30.74 -10.65 50.90
C GLY A 44 30.09 -9.68 49.90
N HIS A 45 28.77 -9.48 49.95
CA HIS A 45 28.07 -8.53 49.06
C HIS A 45 27.91 -7.15 49.71
N ARG A 46 28.13 -6.08 48.95
CA ARG A 46 27.92 -4.71 49.42
C ARG A 46 26.42 -4.45 49.55
N TRP A 47 26.00 -3.74 50.59
CA TRP A 47 24.61 -3.31 50.84
C TRP A 47 23.89 -2.68 49.62
N GLN A 48 24.62 -1.92 48.79
CA GLN A 48 24.12 -1.34 47.53
C GLN A 48 23.70 -2.42 46.51
N ASP A 49 24.53 -3.46 46.34
CA ASP A 49 24.24 -4.56 45.43
C ASP A 49 23.04 -5.38 45.90
N ARG A 50 22.85 -5.47 47.23
CA ARG A 50 21.68 -6.12 47.85
C ARG A 50 20.38 -5.38 47.53
N LEU A 51 20.37 -4.06 47.70
CA LEU A 51 19.20 -3.23 47.43
C LEU A 51 18.84 -3.23 45.94
N LEU A 52 19.84 -3.21 45.05
CA LEU A 52 19.62 -3.30 43.60
C LEU A 52 19.02 -4.65 43.20
N HIS A 53 19.56 -5.77 43.70
CA HIS A 53 19.05 -7.10 43.36
C HIS A 53 17.61 -7.30 43.85
N ILE A 54 17.30 -6.87 45.08
CA ILE A 54 15.95 -6.94 45.64
C ILE A 54 14.99 -6.05 44.85
N GLY A 55 15.42 -4.82 44.51
CA GLY A 55 14.61 -3.88 43.74
C GLY A 55 14.27 -4.41 42.35
N ILE A 56 15.22 -4.98 41.62
CA ILE A 56 15.00 -5.50 40.27
C ILE A 56 14.00 -6.66 40.26
N PHE A 57 14.18 -7.66 41.11
CA PHE A 57 13.27 -8.81 41.16
C PHE A 57 11.87 -8.46 41.68
N LEU A 58 11.76 -7.46 42.56
CA LEU A 58 10.47 -7.03 43.09
C LEU A 58 9.73 -6.09 42.14
N ILE A 59 10.41 -5.21 41.40
CA ILE A 59 9.75 -4.16 40.59
C ILE A 59 9.29 -4.67 39.22
N ILE A 60 10.07 -5.58 38.59
CA ILE A 60 9.74 -6.18 37.28
C ILE A 60 8.32 -6.79 37.20
N PRO A 61 7.84 -7.64 38.14
CA PRO A 61 6.49 -8.22 38.08
C PRO A 61 5.36 -7.16 38.11
N PHE A 62 5.51 -6.13 38.95
CA PHE A 62 4.51 -5.05 39.06
C PHE A 62 4.52 -4.16 37.82
N LEU A 63 5.71 -3.87 37.27
CA LEU A 63 5.83 -3.13 36.02
C LEU A 63 5.20 -3.89 34.85
N GLY A 64 5.37 -5.22 34.82
CA GLY A 64 4.71 -6.10 33.85
C GLY A 64 3.19 -6.10 33.98
N LEU A 65 2.65 -6.18 35.20
CA LEU A 65 1.21 -6.13 35.46
C LEU A 65 0.61 -4.77 35.04
N LEU A 66 1.32 -3.67 35.35
CA LEU A 66 0.91 -2.32 35.01
C LEU A 66 0.93 -2.12 33.48
N ALA A 67 1.96 -2.61 32.79
CA ALA A 67 2.03 -2.57 31.32
C ALA A 67 0.94 -3.44 30.67
N PHE A 68 0.62 -4.62 31.23
CA PHE A 68 -0.42 -5.51 30.70
C PHE A 68 -1.83 -4.91 30.85
N THR A 69 -2.11 -4.26 31.97
CA THR A 69 -3.42 -3.62 32.23
C THR A 69 -3.57 -2.28 31.52
N ALA A 70 -2.50 -1.49 31.46
CA ALA A 70 -2.49 -0.21 30.76
C ALA A 70 -2.41 -0.36 29.22
N GLY A 71 -1.84 -1.45 28.71
CA GLY A 71 -1.66 -1.69 27.27
C GLY A 71 -2.94 -1.54 26.44
N PRO A 72 -4.04 -2.24 26.80
CA PRO A 72 -5.33 -2.07 26.13
C PRO A 72 -5.88 -0.64 26.23
N TRP A 73 -5.64 0.04 27.36
CA TRP A 73 -6.08 1.42 27.56
C TRP A 73 -5.31 2.41 26.69
N VAL A 74 -4.01 2.20 26.54
CA VAL A 74 -3.12 2.96 25.65
C VAL A 74 -3.55 2.82 24.18
N ILE A 75 -4.07 1.66 23.77
CA ILE A 75 -4.66 1.44 22.43
C ILE A 75 -5.92 2.30 22.21
N HIS A 76 -6.70 2.57 23.27
CA HIS A 76 -7.90 3.42 23.17
C HIS A 76 -7.58 4.92 23.17
N VAL A 77 -6.49 5.34 23.82
CA VAL A 77 -6.10 6.77 23.95
C VAL A 77 -5.22 7.23 22.80
N LEU A 78 -4.37 6.36 22.25
CA LEU A 78 -3.59 6.69 21.06
C LEU A 78 -4.50 6.69 19.82
N PRO A 79 -4.49 7.74 19.00
CA PRO A 79 -5.22 7.73 17.75
C PRO A 79 -4.72 6.55 16.92
N ALA A 80 -5.65 5.67 16.53
CA ALA A 80 -5.34 4.54 15.67
C ALA A 80 -4.52 5.04 14.49
N ARG A 81 -3.23 4.69 14.45
CA ARG A 81 -2.46 4.81 13.22
C ARG A 81 -3.25 3.98 12.23
N ARG A 82 -3.84 4.64 11.23
CA ARG A 82 -4.43 3.96 10.08
C ARG A 82 -3.26 3.27 9.40
N ILE A 83 -2.98 2.04 9.83
CA ILE A 83 -2.24 1.09 9.03
C ILE A 83 -3.17 0.90 7.85
N ILE A 84 -2.89 1.64 6.77
CA ILE A 84 -3.51 1.37 5.49
C ILE A 84 -3.07 -0.06 5.19
N PRO A 85 -3.96 -1.06 5.22
CA PRO A 85 -3.57 -2.42 4.89
C PRO A 85 -3.01 -2.38 3.47
N VAL A 86 -1.68 -2.52 3.35
CA VAL A 86 -0.98 -2.51 2.06
C VAL A 86 -1.47 -3.66 1.17
N PHE A 87 -2.09 -4.67 1.77
CA PHE A 87 -2.81 -5.74 1.11
C PHE A 87 -4.12 -6.01 1.83
N GLU A 88 -5.06 -5.08 1.75
CA GLU A 88 -6.46 -5.51 1.75
C GLU A 88 -6.65 -6.31 0.47
N SER A 89 -7.18 -7.52 0.57
CA SER A 89 -7.67 -8.23 -0.61
C SER A 89 -8.75 -7.32 -1.20
N VAL A 90 -8.37 -6.48 -2.16
CA VAL A 90 -9.30 -5.72 -2.97
C VAL A 90 -10.29 -6.79 -3.43
N PRO A 91 -11.57 -6.78 -2.98
CA PRO A 91 -12.54 -7.73 -3.49
C PRO A 91 -12.39 -7.64 -4.99
N PRO A 92 -12.04 -8.76 -5.68
CA PRO A 92 -11.41 -8.75 -6.99
C PRO A 92 -12.19 -7.75 -7.78
N LEU A 93 -11.59 -6.59 -8.06
CA LEU A 93 -12.32 -5.37 -8.41
C LEU A 93 -13.33 -5.87 -9.41
N LEU A 94 -14.57 -6.00 -8.96
CA LEU A 94 -15.62 -6.48 -9.81
C LEU A 94 -15.81 -5.21 -10.60
N VAL A 95 -14.95 -5.05 -11.60
CA VAL A 95 -15.31 -4.58 -12.90
C VAL A 95 -16.39 -5.58 -13.34
N GLN A 96 -17.56 -5.53 -12.66
CA GLN A 96 -18.74 -5.05 -13.31
C GLN A 96 -18.26 -3.85 -14.12
N MET A 97 -17.71 -4.16 -15.31
CA MET A 97 -18.01 -3.35 -16.47
C MET A 97 -19.50 -3.14 -16.25
N PRO A 98 -19.97 -1.90 -15.99
CA PRO A 98 -21.40 -1.70 -15.99
C PRO A 98 -21.82 -2.36 -17.28
N ARG A 99 -22.54 -3.49 -17.16
CA ARG A 99 -23.16 -4.12 -18.30
C ARG A 99 -24.28 -3.16 -18.58
N LYS A 100 -23.88 -2.00 -19.12
CA LYS A 100 -24.77 -0.94 -19.53
C LYS A 100 -25.72 -1.71 -20.43
N PRO A 101 -27.04 -1.70 -20.14
CA PRO A 101 -27.99 -2.33 -21.03
C PRO A 101 -27.58 -1.86 -22.41
N ARG A 102 -27.27 -2.83 -23.29
CA ARG A 102 -26.66 -2.61 -24.59
C ARG A 102 -27.44 -1.46 -25.23
N ASP A 103 -26.89 -0.26 -25.12
CA ASP A 103 -27.55 0.93 -25.62
C ASP A 103 -27.68 0.65 -27.11
N PRO A 104 -28.87 0.67 -27.70
CA PRO A 104 -29.03 0.43 -29.13
C PRO A 104 -28.30 1.47 -30.00
N GLN A 105 -27.56 2.40 -29.39
CA GLN A 105 -26.98 3.58 -30.01
C GLN A 105 -25.45 3.56 -30.15
N ILE A 106 -24.77 2.41 -29.97
CA ILE A 106 -23.33 2.29 -30.24
C ILE A 106 -23.12 1.69 -31.65
N ARG A 107 -23.18 2.53 -32.69
CA ARG A 107 -22.70 2.25 -34.06
C ARG A 107 -21.15 2.24 -34.15
N HIS A 108 -20.42 1.97 -33.06
CA HIS A 108 -18.95 2.13 -32.97
C HIS A 108 -18.15 0.95 -33.54
N GLY A 109 -18.76 -0.23 -33.74
CA GLY A 109 -18.13 -1.35 -34.44
C GLY A 109 -17.99 -1.15 -35.96
N GLN A 110 -18.72 -0.18 -36.54
CA GLN A 110 -18.63 0.12 -37.97
C GLN A 110 -17.43 1.03 -38.28
N THR A 111 -17.10 2.00 -37.42
CA THR A 111 -16.00 2.95 -37.67
C THR A 111 -14.64 2.28 -37.69
N GLY A 112 -14.36 1.35 -36.75
CA GLY A 112 -13.13 0.55 -36.78
C GLY A 112 -13.03 -0.33 -38.03
N ARG A 113 -14.15 -0.92 -38.48
CA ARG A 113 -14.22 -1.66 -39.75
C ARG A 113 -14.01 -0.76 -40.96
N LEU A 114 -14.44 0.49 -40.93
CA LEU A 114 -14.22 1.45 -42.01
C LEU A 114 -12.74 1.83 -42.10
N ILE A 115 -12.09 2.07 -40.95
CA ILE A 115 -10.67 2.43 -40.88
C ILE A 115 -9.80 1.26 -41.38
N LEU A 116 -10.07 0.04 -40.93
CA LEU A 116 -9.24 -1.15 -41.20
C LEU A 116 -9.61 -1.89 -42.50
N SER A 117 -10.66 -1.48 -43.21
CA SER A 117 -11.06 -2.14 -44.46
C SER A 117 -10.47 -1.47 -45.69
N SER A 118 -9.63 -2.19 -46.42
CA SER A 118 -9.10 -1.79 -47.73
C SER A 118 -10.17 -1.71 -48.84
N ARG A 119 -11.43 -2.05 -48.55
CA ARG A 119 -12.55 -1.93 -49.51
C ARG A 119 -13.22 -0.55 -49.48
N VAL A 120 -12.86 0.29 -48.50
CA VAL A 120 -13.41 1.63 -48.32
C VAL A 120 -12.47 2.64 -48.98
N PRO A 121 -12.98 3.67 -49.69
CA PRO A 121 -12.13 4.71 -50.26
C PRO A 121 -11.28 5.45 -49.21
N ASP A 122 -10.03 5.73 -49.53
CA ASP A 122 -9.03 6.22 -48.57
C ASP A 122 -9.41 7.52 -47.86
N HIS A 123 -10.05 8.45 -48.56
CA HIS A 123 -10.55 9.70 -47.96
C HIS A 123 -11.61 9.47 -46.86
N VAL A 124 -12.43 8.42 -46.98
CA VAL A 124 -13.43 8.04 -45.97
C VAL A 124 -12.75 7.40 -44.77
N ARG A 125 -11.71 6.60 -45.01
CA ARG A 125 -10.89 5.95 -43.97
C ARG A 125 -10.15 6.98 -43.13
N MET A 126 -9.55 7.98 -43.80
CA MET A 126 -8.88 9.10 -43.14
C MET A 126 -9.84 9.93 -42.28
N LYS A 127 -11.03 10.25 -42.81
CA LYS A 127 -12.07 10.99 -42.06
C LYS A 127 -12.58 10.19 -40.85
N ALA A 128 -12.69 8.86 -40.99
CA ALA A 128 -13.02 7.98 -39.89
C ALA A 128 -11.91 7.94 -38.83
N LEU A 129 -10.64 7.92 -39.24
CA LEU A 129 -9.50 7.98 -38.33
C LEU A 129 -9.44 9.33 -37.57
N LEU A 130 -9.67 10.44 -38.27
CA LEU A 130 -9.78 11.78 -37.68
C LEU A 130 -10.90 11.86 -36.63
N SER A 131 -12.03 11.18 -36.84
CA SER A 131 -13.13 11.15 -35.87
C SER A 131 -12.76 10.48 -34.54
N LEU A 132 -11.65 9.73 -34.49
CA LEU A 132 -11.14 9.12 -33.27
C LEU A 132 -10.30 10.08 -32.42
N GLN A 133 -9.93 11.26 -32.93
CA GLN A 133 -9.04 12.20 -32.24
C GLN A 133 -9.60 12.61 -30.86
N ASP A 134 -10.87 13.01 -30.81
CA ASP A 134 -11.54 13.49 -29.60
C ASP A 134 -12.08 12.36 -28.71
N MET A 135 -11.98 11.11 -29.17
CA MET A 135 -12.48 9.97 -28.42
C MET A 135 -11.51 9.53 -27.31
N PRO A 136 -12.00 9.01 -26.18
CA PRO A 136 -11.15 8.55 -25.09
C PRO A 136 -10.11 7.51 -25.53
N THR A 137 -8.85 7.70 -25.14
CA THR A 137 -7.70 6.84 -25.54
C THR A 137 -7.94 5.36 -25.26
N ARG A 138 -8.65 5.02 -24.17
CA ARG A 138 -8.98 3.63 -23.80
C ARG A 138 -9.75 2.86 -24.89
N HIS A 139 -10.49 3.57 -25.75
CA HIS A 139 -11.33 2.97 -26.78
C HIS A 139 -10.70 3.04 -28.17
N THR A 140 -9.70 3.89 -28.36
CA THR A 140 -9.12 4.20 -29.67
C THR A 140 -7.64 3.85 -29.82
N SER A 141 -6.91 3.59 -28.72
CA SER A 141 -5.49 3.22 -28.77
C SER A 141 -5.24 1.96 -29.58
N GLY A 142 -6.08 0.93 -29.43
CA GLY A 142 -5.99 -0.31 -30.21
C GLY A 142 -6.18 -0.06 -31.69
N LEU A 143 -7.25 0.65 -32.07
CA LEU A 143 -7.55 0.97 -33.48
C LEU A 143 -6.45 1.81 -34.14
N LEU A 144 -5.86 2.77 -33.41
CA LEU A 144 -4.72 3.56 -33.91
C LEU A 144 -3.47 2.69 -34.11
N ARG A 145 -3.19 1.78 -33.18
CA ARG A 145 -2.07 0.82 -33.30
C ARG A 145 -2.27 -0.15 -34.46
N ASP A 146 -3.49 -0.65 -34.65
CA ASP A 146 -3.83 -1.52 -35.78
C ASP A 146 -3.67 -0.78 -37.12
N SER A 147 -4.00 0.52 -37.14
CA SER A 147 -3.83 1.40 -38.31
C SER A 147 -2.36 1.66 -38.68
N LEU A 148 -1.40 1.38 -37.78
CA LEU A 148 0.02 1.48 -38.10
C LEU A 148 0.46 0.39 -39.11
N GLY A 149 -0.23 -0.74 -39.12
CA GLY A 149 0.00 -1.84 -40.07
C GLY A 149 -0.68 -1.65 -41.42
N ASP A 150 -1.35 -0.51 -41.66
CA ASP A 150 -2.09 -0.28 -42.89
C ASP A 150 -1.19 -0.14 -44.11
N THR A 151 -1.67 -0.50 -45.29
CA THR A 151 -0.92 -0.35 -46.56
C THR A 151 -0.80 1.09 -47.02
N LEU A 152 -1.65 2.00 -46.53
CA LEU A 152 -1.65 3.40 -46.92
C LEU A 152 -0.78 4.25 -45.99
N ASP A 153 0.27 4.87 -46.54
CA ASP A 153 1.27 5.60 -45.77
C ASP A 153 0.70 6.83 -45.03
N ASP A 154 -0.15 7.63 -45.65
CA ASP A 154 -0.77 8.80 -44.99
C ASP A 154 -1.61 8.40 -43.77
N LEU A 155 -2.27 7.24 -43.82
CA LEU A 155 -3.12 6.73 -42.75
C LEU A 155 -2.26 6.24 -41.58
N ARG A 156 -1.15 5.55 -41.90
CA ARG A 156 -0.11 5.18 -40.93
C ARG A 156 0.49 6.43 -40.27
N LEU A 157 0.82 7.45 -41.05
CA LEU A 157 1.42 8.70 -40.58
C LEU A 157 0.46 9.48 -39.68
N LEU A 158 -0.82 9.57 -40.06
CA LEU A 158 -1.84 10.21 -39.23
C LEU A 158 -2.02 9.46 -37.90
N ALA A 159 -2.10 8.11 -37.95
CA ALA A 159 -2.21 7.29 -36.75
C ALA A 159 -1.00 7.48 -35.83
N TYR A 160 0.21 7.55 -36.39
CA TYR A 160 1.44 7.84 -35.64
C TYR A 160 1.38 9.21 -34.98
N GLY A 161 1.04 10.26 -35.75
CA GLY A 161 0.93 11.62 -35.22
C GLY A 161 -0.10 11.74 -34.10
N MET A 162 -1.25 11.06 -34.21
CA MET A 162 -2.25 11.02 -33.15
C MET A 162 -1.77 10.28 -31.89
N LEU A 163 -1.04 9.18 -32.06
CA LEU A 163 -0.48 8.43 -30.94
C LEU A 163 0.59 9.24 -30.22
N GLU A 164 1.49 9.87 -30.97
CA GLU A 164 2.55 10.74 -30.46
C GLU A 164 1.99 11.96 -29.74
N GLN A 165 0.94 12.60 -30.30
CA GLN A 165 0.27 13.73 -29.65
C GLN A 165 -0.29 13.34 -28.28
N ARG A 166 -0.85 12.13 -28.16
CA ARG A 166 -1.38 11.62 -26.88
C ARG A 166 -0.27 11.33 -25.88
N GLU A 167 0.85 10.77 -26.32
CA GLU A 167 2.02 10.54 -25.47
C GLU A 167 2.58 11.88 -24.95
N LYS A 168 2.73 12.87 -25.83
CA LYS A 168 3.18 14.23 -25.45
C LYS A 168 2.21 14.89 -24.46
N ALA A 169 0.91 14.75 -24.65
CA ALA A 169 -0.09 15.31 -23.74
C ALA A 169 0.02 14.70 -22.33
N LEU A 170 0.23 13.39 -22.23
CA LEU A 170 0.44 12.72 -20.94
C LEU A 170 1.77 13.11 -20.29
N ALA A 171 2.85 13.20 -21.07
CA ALA A 171 4.15 13.62 -20.59
C ALA A 171 4.11 15.06 -20.03
N SER A 172 3.40 15.96 -20.70
CA SER A 172 3.19 17.33 -20.22
C SER A 172 2.38 17.37 -18.91
N GLN A 173 1.33 16.56 -18.79
CA GLN A 173 0.56 16.44 -17.55
C GLN A 173 1.42 15.90 -16.40
N LEU A 174 2.29 14.92 -16.67
CA LEU A 174 3.23 14.39 -15.71
C LEU A 174 4.18 15.48 -15.19
N GLN A 175 4.77 16.25 -16.11
CA GLN A 175 5.69 17.33 -15.76
C GLN A 175 5.04 18.37 -14.84
N ILE A 176 3.82 18.82 -15.18
CA ILE A 176 3.06 19.78 -14.36
C ILE A 176 2.77 19.22 -12.96
N GLN A 177 2.42 17.93 -12.85
CA GLN A 177 2.17 17.32 -11.52
C GLN A 177 3.46 17.12 -10.73
N LEU A 178 4.58 16.86 -11.40
CA LEU A 178 5.88 16.73 -10.75
C LEU A 178 6.32 18.05 -10.10
N GLU A 179 6.12 19.16 -10.81
CA GLU A 179 6.38 20.52 -10.29
C GLU A 179 5.50 20.80 -9.07
N ARG A 180 4.19 20.52 -9.16
CA ARG A 180 3.27 20.64 -8.01
C ARG A 180 3.68 19.77 -6.83
N TYR A 181 4.20 18.58 -7.08
CA TYR A 181 4.68 17.69 -6.03
C TYR A 181 5.89 18.29 -5.32
N GLN A 182 6.84 18.85 -6.07
CA GLN A 182 8.00 19.56 -5.50
C GLN A 182 7.59 20.78 -4.68
N GLU A 183 6.65 21.60 -5.16
CA GLU A 183 6.12 22.75 -4.41
C GLU A 183 5.55 22.34 -3.05
N THR A 184 4.86 21.20 -2.95
CA THR A 184 4.31 20.74 -1.66
C THR A 184 5.39 20.37 -0.65
N ILE A 185 6.55 19.89 -1.11
CA ILE A 185 7.70 19.58 -0.25
C ILE A 185 8.31 20.88 0.28
N GLU A 186 8.49 21.87 -0.57
CA GLU A 186 9.03 23.18 -0.18
C GLU A 186 8.12 23.90 0.82
N GLN A 187 6.81 23.82 0.61
CA GLN A 187 5.79 24.48 1.44
C GLN A 187 5.48 23.72 2.75
N HIS A 188 6.03 22.52 2.96
CA HIS A 188 5.78 21.67 4.12
C HIS A 188 4.27 21.41 4.37
N ASP A 189 3.48 21.33 3.29
CA ASP A 189 2.02 21.11 3.36
C ASP A 189 1.70 19.61 3.22
N GLU A 190 1.68 18.90 4.35
CA GLU A 190 1.45 17.45 4.38
C GLU A 190 0.08 17.03 3.80
N VAL A 191 -0.95 17.86 3.96
CA VAL A 191 -2.31 17.54 3.48
C VAL A 191 -2.35 17.61 1.96
N ARG A 192 -1.78 18.68 1.38
CA ARG A 192 -1.70 18.83 -0.07
C ARG A 192 -0.73 17.81 -0.68
N HIS A 193 0.37 17.50 -0.01
CA HIS A 193 1.37 16.53 -0.46
C HIS A 193 0.74 15.16 -0.78
N ALA A 194 -0.08 14.62 0.12
CA ALA A 194 -0.74 13.33 -0.09
C ALA A 194 -1.67 13.33 -1.32
N SER A 195 -2.42 14.43 -1.54
CA SER A 195 -3.32 14.56 -2.69
C SER A 195 -2.58 14.64 -4.02
N VAL A 196 -1.47 15.37 -4.06
CA VAL A 196 -0.64 15.53 -5.26
C VAL A 196 0.11 14.23 -5.57
N ALA A 197 0.64 13.55 -4.55
CA ALA A 197 1.29 12.25 -4.71
C ALA A 197 0.35 11.21 -5.34
N ARG A 198 -0.93 11.19 -4.92
CA ARG A 198 -1.95 10.31 -5.50
C ARG A 198 -2.23 10.63 -6.98
N ASN A 199 -2.38 11.91 -7.32
CA ASN A 199 -2.61 12.31 -8.71
C ASN A 199 -1.41 11.95 -9.60
N LEU A 200 -0.19 12.08 -9.07
CA LEU A 200 1.03 11.69 -9.75
C LEU A 200 1.06 10.18 -10.03
N GLU A 201 0.73 9.36 -9.02
CA GLU A 201 0.61 7.90 -9.15
C GLU A 201 -0.41 7.51 -10.24
N GLU A 202 -1.57 8.17 -10.29
CA GLU A 202 -2.59 7.92 -11.31
C GLU A 202 -2.04 8.17 -12.73
N ILE A 203 -1.28 9.25 -12.93
CA ILE A 203 -0.66 9.56 -14.24
C ILE A 203 0.39 8.52 -14.60
N TYR A 204 1.24 8.10 -13.64
CA TYR A 204 2.22 7.04 -13.87
C TYR A 204 1.55 5.72 -14.28
N TRP A 205 0.51 5.30 -13.56
CA TRP A 205 -0.25 4.10 -13.94
C TRP A 205 -0.85 4.23 -15.32
N LYS A 206 -1.48 5.37 -15.62
CA LYS A 206 -2.07 5.62 -16.93
C LYS A 206 -1.02 5.53 -18.04
N MET A 207 0.21 6.01 -17.82
CA MET A 207 1.31 5.86 -18.76
C MET A 207 1.69 4.40 -18.96
N ILE A 208 1.87 3.63 -17.87
CA ILE A 208 2.24 2.21 -17.94
C ILE A 208 1.18 1.39 -18.69
N TYR A 209 -0.11 1.61 -18.37
CA TYR A 209 -1.21 0.87 -19.00
C TYR A 209 -1.43 1.28 -20.46
N GLN A 210 -1.27 2.55 -20.81
CA GLN A 210 -1.44 3.00 -22.20
C GLN A 210 -0.24 2.65 -23.08
N ASN A 211 0.96 2.57 -22.50
CA ASN A 211 2.20 2.19 -23.19
C ASN A 211 2.53 0.69 -23.01
N GLY A 212 1.53 -0.17 -22.78
CA GLY A 212 1.69 -1.61 -22.57
C GLY A 212 2.71 -2.25 -23.51
N PRO A 213 3.39 -3.34 -23.07
CA PRO A 213 4.74 -3.73 -23.47
C PRO A 213 4.98 -3.47 -24.95
N ARG A 214 5.87 -2.51 -25.24
CA ARG A 214 6.32 -2.24 -26.61
C ARG A 214 6.85 -3.55 -27.16
N ARG A 215 6.04 -4.25 -27.95
CA ARG A 215 6.49 -5.33 -28.81
C ARG A 215 7.27 -4.65 -29.92
N TYR A 216 8.56 -4.41 -29.65
CA TYR A 216 9.53 -4.18 -30.71
C TYR A 216 9.52 -5.47 -31.54
N ALA A 217 8.95 -5.38 -32.74
CA ALA A 217 9.09 -6.35 -33.81
C ALA A 217 9.79 -5.62 -34.96
#